data_AF-A0A6L4ZIS5-F1
#
_entry.id   AF-A0A6L4ZIS5-F1
#
_cell.length_a   1.000
_cell.length_b   1.000
_cell.length_c   1.000
_cell.angle_alpha   90.00
_cell.angle_beta   90.00
_cell.angle_gamma   90.00
#
_symmetry.space_group_name_H-M   'P 1'
#
loop_
_entity.id
_entity.type
_entity.pdbx_description
1 polymer ?
#
loop_
_entity_poly.entity_id
_entity_poly.type
_entity_poly.pdbx_seq_one_letter_code
_entity_poly.pdbx_strand_id
1 'polypeptide(L)'
;MLAGGLLLTLMGTSFGEWSHINFDAISQRSIFGWLYLTIFGSLIAFTAYSWLARVAPPSRVATYAYVNPGIAVLLGWVLKNEPVTQRTLFAALLLVSAVILITSNRQTVKKAGALKDSITDKVVDKNAVCLAE
;
A
#
# COMPACT_ATOMS: atom_id res chain seq x y z
N MET A 1 -5.65 9.96 -11.75
CA MET A 1 -7.03 9.77 -11.23
C MET A 1 -8.07 10.34 -12.17
N LEU A 2 -8.03 11.63 -12.54
CA LEU A 2 -9.03 12.22 -13.44
C LEU A 2 -9.11 11.57 -14.83
N ALA A 3 -7.98 11.34 -15.50
CA ALA A 3 -7.98 10.66 -16.81
C ALA A 3 -8.56 9.24 -16.75
N GLY A 4 -8.25 8.49 -15.69
CA GLY A 4 -8.81 7.15 -15.47
C GLY A 4 -10.32 7.19 -15.20
N GLY A 5 -10.78 8.12 -14.35
CA GLY A 5 -12.21 8.33 -14.12
C GLY A 5 -12.95 8.73 -15.40
N LEU A 6 -12.39 9.65 -16.18
CA LEU A 6 -12.94 10.05 -17.46
C LEU A 6 -13.03 8.88 -18.43
N LEU A 7 -11.96 8.09 -18.55
CA LEU A 7 -11.90 6.93 -19.44
C LEU A 7 -12.90 5.84 -19.03
N LEU A 8 -13.03 5.56 -17.73
CA LEU A 8 -14.02 4.62 -17.21
C LEU A 8 -15.46 5.10 -17.48
N THR A 9 -15.74 6.39 -17.28
CA THR A 9 -17.06 6.97 -17.61
C THR A 9 -17.35 6.87 -19.10
N LEU A 10 -16.38 7.20 -19.97
CA LEU A 10 -16.53 7.08 -21.43
C LEU A 10 -16.71 5.64 -21.90
N MET A 11 -16.01 4.69 -21.28
CA MET A 11 -16.24 3.27 -21.55
C MET A 11 -17.65 2.86 -21.11
N GLY A 12 -18.04 3.13 -19.87
CA GLY A 12 -19.36 2.77 -19.36
C GLY A 12 -20.51 3.38 -20.17
N THR A 13 -20.33 4.63 -20.64
CA THR A 13 -21.29 5.26 -21.56
C THR A 13 -21.34 4.55 -22.92
N SER A 14 -20.18 4.16 -23.46
CA SER A 14 -20.08 3.46 -24.75
C SER A 14 -20.64 2.04 -24.70
N PHE A 15 -20.54 1.35 -23.56
CA PHE A 15 -21.11 0.02 -23.33
C PHE A 15 -22.61 0.05 -22.97
N GLY A 16 -23.23 1.22 -22.85
CA GLY A 16 -24.67 1.35 -22.61
C GLY A 16 -25.11 1.01 -21.18
N GLU A 17 -24.20 1.07 -20.21
CA GLU A 17 -24.46 0.70 -18.81
C GLU A 17 -25.58 1.53 -18.17
N TRP A 18 -25.87 2.72 -18.71
CA TRP A 18 -27.00 3.57 -18.30
C TRP A 18 -28.35 2.85 -18.34
N SER A 19 -28.54 1.95 -19.30
CA SER A 19 -29.79 1.18 -19.45
C SER A 19 -29.97 0.08 -18.39
N HIS A 20 -28.88 -0.29 -17.70
CA HIS A 20 -28.87 -1.29 -16.64
C HIS A 20 -28.98 -0.68 -15.23
N ILE A 21 -29.04 0.65 -15.11
CA ILE A 21 -29.19 1.33 -13.83
C ILE A 21 -30.64 1.19 -13.36
N ASN A 22 -30.85 0.26 -12.44
CA ASN A 22 -32.11 0.14 -11.72
C ASN A 22 -32.01 0.88 -10.38
N PHE A 23 -32.66 2.04 -10.28
CA PHE A 23 -32.64 2.87 -9.07
C PHE A 23 -33.28 2.18 -7.85
N ASP A 24 -34.25 1.30 -8.07
CA ASP A 24 -34.92 0.56 -6.99
C ASP A 24 -34.03 -0.53 -6.39
N ALA A 25 -33.02 -1.00 -7.12
CA ALA A 25 -32.06 -1.99 -6.63
C ALA A 25 -30.94 -1.36 -5.76
N ILE A 26 -30.89 -0.03 -5.65
CA ILE A 26 -29.84 0.66 -4.89
C ILE A 26 -30.16 0.58 -3.39
N SER A 27 -29.55 -0.40 -2.72
CA SER A 27 -29.68 -0.53 -1.26
C SER A 27 -28.98 0.62 -0.50
N GLN A 28 -29.54 1.01 0.65
CA GLN A 28 -28.92 1.98 1.56
C GLN A 28 -27.50 1.58 1.96
N ARG A 29 -27.25 0.27 2.15
CA ARG A 29 -25.93 -0.26 2.47
C ARG A 29 -24.89 0.05 1.40
N SER A 30 -25.28 -0.04 0.12
CA SER A 30 -24.39 0.28 -1.00
C SER A 30 -24.05 1.77 -1.04
N ILE A 31 -25.04 2.64 -0.80
CA ILE A 31 -24.83 4.10 -0.77
C ILE A 31 -23.86 4.48 0.35
N PHE A 32 -24.10 4.00 1.58
CA PHE A 32 -23.21 4.28 2.70
C PHE A 32 -21.81 3.68 2.50
N GLY A 33 -21.71 2.49 1.92
CA GLY A 33 -20.42 1.88 1.56
C GLY A 33 -19.65 2.70 0.53
N TRP A 34 -20.33 3.17 -0.51
CA TRP A 34 -19.74 4.03 -1.54
C TRP A 34 -19.28 5.37 -0.98
N LEU A 35 -20.11 6.04 -0.15
CA LEU A 35 -19.74 7.28 0.54
C LEU A 35 -18.52 7.07 1.45
N TYR A 36 -18.52 6.00 2.25
CA TYR A 36 -17.43 5.68 3.15
C TYR A 36 -16.10 5.49 2.39
N LEU A 37 -16.10 4.68 1.33
CA LEU A 37 -14.89 4.44 0.54
C LEU A 37 -14.45 5.69 -0.23
N THR A 38 -15.39 6.51 -0.71
CA THR A 38 -15.05 7.75 -1.42
C THR A 38 -14.40 8.78 -0.49
N ILE A 39 -14.96 8.98 0.70
CA ILE A 39 -14.47 9.99 1.63
C ILE A 39 -13.22 9.49 2.38
N PHE A 40 -13.34 8.36 3.09
CA PHE A 40 -12.27 7.85 3.94
C PHE A 40 -11.22 7.09 3.13
N GLY A 41 -11.66 6.17 2.28
CA GLY A 41 -10.78 5.28 1.51
C GLY A 41 -10.03 5.97 0.36
N SER A 42 -10.60 7.03 -0.21
CA SER A 42 -10.00 7.78 -1.32
C SER A 42 -9.54 9.16 -0.86
N LEU A 43 -10.45 10.09 -0.57
CA LEU A 43 -10.08 11.50 -0.39
C LEU A 43 -9.12 11.71 0.78
N ILE A 44 -9.47 11.21 1.97
CA ILE A 44 -8.66 11.36 3.18
C ILE A 44 -7.39 10.50 3.07
N ALA A 45 -7.53 9.21 2.75
CA ALA A 45 -6.39 8.29 2.69
C ALA A 45 -5.35 8.70 1.63
N PHE A 46 -5.78 9.11 0.43
CA PHE A 46 -4.87 9.55 -0.63
C PHE A 46 -4.17 10.86 -0.26
N THR A 47 -4.88 11.80 0.37
CA THR A 47 -4.29 13.06 0.84
C THR A 47 -3.24 12.79 1.93
N ALA A 48 -3.57 11.96 2.92
CA ALA A 48 -2.65 11.55 3.98
C ALA A 48 -1.43 10.80 3.42
N TYR A 49 -1.64 9.88 2.48
CA TYR A 49 -0.56 9.17 1.79
C TYR A 49 0.35 10.13 1.01
N SER A 50 -0.25 11.08 0.27
CA SER A 50 0.51 12.07 -0.52
C SER A 50 1.34 13.00 0.36
N TRP A 51 0.82 13.37 1.53
CA TRP A 51 1.58 14.11 2.54
C TRP A 51 2.71 13.25 3.11
N LEU A 52 2.39 12.03 3.55
CA LEU A 52 3.36 11.11 4.15
C LEU A 52 4.51 10.78 3.19
N ALA A 53 4.21 10.61 1.91
CA ALA A 53 5.19 10.34 0.86
C ALA A 53 6.20 11.48 0.67
N ARG A 54 5.85 12.72 1.04
CA ARG A 54 6.74 13.89 0.95
C ARG A 54 7.62 14.06 2.20
N VAL A 55 7.12 13.67 3.37
CA VAL A 55 7.78 13.94 4.66
C VAL A 55 8.47 12.73 5.28
N ALA A 56 8.15 11.50 4.85
CA ALA A 56 8.70 10.28 5.41
C ALA A 56 9.54 9.49 4.38
N PRO A 57 10.55 8.73 4.83
CA PRO A 57 11.35 7.91 3.94
C PRO A 57 10.47 6.84 3.26
N PRO A 58 10.74 6.49 1.98
CA PRO A 58 9.93 5.54 1.21
C PRO A 58 9.73 4.18 1.88
N SER A 59 10.67 3.76 2.73
CA SER A 59 10.55 2.53 3.50
C SER A 59 9.41 2.56 4.52
N ARG A 60 9.14 3.69 5.18
CA ARG A 60 7.99 3.84 6.10
C ARG A 60 6.69 4.06 5.35
N VAL A 61 6.75 4.77 4.23
CA VAL A 61 5.58 4.95 3.38
C VAL A 61 5.11 3.59 2.89
N ALA A 62 6.01 2.72 2.41
CA ALA A 62 5.67 1.40 1.88
C ALA A 62 5.10 0.41 2.91
N THR A 63 5.38 0.58 4.21
CA THR A 63 4.87 -0.37 5.23
C THR A 63 3.35 -0.37 5.34
N TYR A 64 2.65 0.69 4.91
CA TYR A 64 1.18 0.72 4.92
C TYR A 64 0.56 -0.41 4.06
N ALA A 65 1.20 -0.75 2.94
CA ALA A 65 0.70 -1.77 2.01
C ALA A 65 0.73 -3.18 2.64
N TYR A 66 1.63 -3.39 3.61
CA TYR A 66 1.76 -4.66 4.32
C TYR A 66 0.80 -4.78 5.51
N VAL A 67 0.43 -3.64 6.10
CA VAL A 67 -0.49 -3.61 7.24
C VAL A 67 -1.94 -3.78 6.77
N ASN A 68 -2.31 -3.23 5.60
CA ASN A 68 -3.68 -3.25 5.08
C ASN A 68 -4.30 -4.66 5.00
N PRO A 69 -3.64 -5.71 4.45
CA PRO A 69 -4.20 -7.06 4.42
C PRO A 69 -4.50 -7.62 5.82
N GLY A 70 -3.62 -7.37 6.80
CA GLY A 70 -3.83 -7.81 8.18
C GLY A 70 -5.06 -7.14 8.80
N ILE A 71 -5.19 -5.81 8.61
CA ILE A 71 -6.36 -5.06 9.09
C ILE A 71 -7.64 -5.57 8.42
N ALA A 72 -7.62 -5.83 7.11
CA ALA A 72 -8.80 -6.29 6.38
C ALA A 72 -9.33 -7.64 6.92
N VAL A 73 -8.45 -8.61 7.15
CA VAL A 73 -8.82 -9.92 7.71
C VAL A 73 -9.34 -9.77 9.14
N LEU A 74 -8.68 -8.97 9.97
CA LEU A 74 -9.12 -8.72 11.35
C LEU A 74 -10.50 -8.06 11.40
N LEU A 75 -10.74 -7.04 10.59
CA LEU A 75 -12.04 -6.37 10.53
C LEU A 75 -13.14 -7.27 9.97
N GLY A 76 -12.85 -8.11 8.97
CA GLY A 76 -13.81 -9.10 8.46
C GLY A 76 -14.24 -10.10 9.54
N TRP A 77 -13.27 -10.59 10.32
CA TRP A 77 -13.56 -11.49 11.44
C TRP A 77 -14.35 -10.80 12.56
N VAL A 78 -13.92 -9.62 13.01
CA VAL A 78 -14.53 -8.93 14.16
C VAL A 78 -15.88 -8.29 13.83
N LEU A 79 -16.00 -7.59 12.70
CA LEU A 79 -17.21 -6.81 12.38
C LEU A 79 -18.28 -7.63 11.65
N LYS A 80 -17.87 -8.63 10.86
CA LYS A 80 -18.79 -9.44 10.06
C LYS A 80 -18.91 -10.89 10.54
N ASN A 81 -18.22 -11.27 11.60
CA ASN A 81 -18.18 -12.65 12.11
C ASN A 81 -17.86 -13.66 11.00
N GLU A 82 -17.01 -13.27 10.04
CA GLU A 82 -16.63 -14.16 8.95
C GLU A 82 -15.84 -15.35 9.53
N PRO A 83 -16.29 -16.60 9.32
CA PRO A 83 -15.64 -17.75 9.91
C PRO A 83 -14.21 -17.88 9.36
N VAL A 84 -13.23 -17.90 10.27
CA VAL A 84 -11.83 -18.13 9.92
C VAL A 84 -11.68 -19.62 9.62
N THR A 85 -11.94 -19.98 8.37
CA THR A 85 -11.76 -21.35 7.88
C THR A 85 -10.29 -21.68 7.70
N GLN A 86 -9.97 -22.97 7.55
CA GLN A 86 -8.61 -23.42 7.23
C GLN A 86 -8.06 -22.76 5.96
N ARG A 87 -8.91 -22.50 4.94
CA ARG A 87 -8.51 -21.76 3.73
C ARG A 87 -8.09 -20.33 4.05
N THR A 88 -8.84 -19.62 4.89
CA THR A 88 -8.52 -18.25 5.31
C THR A 88 -7.18 -18.22 6.05
N LEU A 89 -6.92 -19.22 6.89
CA LEU A 89 -5.66 -19.40 7.61
C LEU A 89 -4.47 -19.62 6.67
N PHE A 90 -4.61 -20.52 5.68
CA PHE A 90 -3.59 -20.74 4.65
C PHE A 90 -3.32 -19.48 3.82
N ALA A 91 -4.37 -18.76 3.42
CA ALA A 91 -4.24 -17.51 2.66
C ALA A 91 -3.54 -16.42 3.49
N ALA A 92 -3.89 -16.29 4.77
CA ALA A 92 -3.25 -15.35 5.69
C ALA A 92 -1.77 -15.68 5.89
N LEU A 93 -1.41 -16.96 6.07
CA LEU A 93 -0.02 -17.42 6.16
C LEU A 93 0.78 -17.09 4.90
N LEU A 94 0.21 -17.33 3.72
CA LEU A 94 0.82 -16.98 2.44
C LEU A 94 1.07 -15.47 2.32
N LEU A 95 0.08 -14.65 2.67
CA LEU A 95 0.19 -13.19 2.66
C LEU A 95 1.30 -12.69 3.60
N VAL A 96 1.31 -13.17 4.85
CA VAL A 96 2.34 -12.78 5.84
C VAL A 96 3.73 -13.22 5.38
N SER A 97 3.85 -14.43 4.85
CA SER A 97 5.12 -14.95 4.32
C SER A 97 5.65 -14.11 3.16
N ALA A 98 4.78 -13.70 2.24
CA ALA A 98 5.13 -12.81 1.13
C ALA A 98 5.62 -11.44 1.63
N VAL A 99 4.91 -10.85 2.61
CA VAL A 99 5.34 -9.59 3.25
C VAL A 99 6.72 -9.74 3.88
N ILE A 100 6.96 -10.79 4.65
CA ILE A 100 8.25 -11.04 5.31
C ILE A 100 9.37 -11.16 4.27
N LEU A 101 9.16 -11.93 3.20
CA LEU A 101 10.13 -12.10 2.10
C LEU A 101 10.51 -10.78 1.44
N ILE A 102 9.52 -9.97 1.06
CA ILE A 102 9.74 -8.68 0.39
C ILE A 102 10.47 -7.70 1.32
N THR A 103 10.13 -7.71 2.61
CA THR A 103 10.71 -6.77 3.59
C THR A 103 12.13 -7.16 3.99
N SER A 104 12.43 -8.45 4.07
CA SER A 104 13.75 -8.98 4.44
C SER A 104 14.83 -8.58 3.43
N ASN A 105 14.55 -8.69 2.12
CA ASN A 105 15.54 -8.44 1.07
C ASN A 105 15.95 -6.95 0.96
N ARG A 106 15.07 -6.02 1.35
CA ARG A 106 15.38 -4.58 1.35
C ARG A 106 16.34 -4.17 2.48
N GLN A 107 16.37 -4.90 3.59
CA GLN A 107 17.28 -4.58 4.70
C GLN A 107 18.74 -4.92 4.37
N THR A 108 18.96 -6.04 3.67
CA THR A 108 20.28 -6.51 3.26
C THR A 108 20.96 -5.53 2.30
N VAL A 109 20.23 -5.02 1.31
CA VAL A 109 20.75 -4.04 0.33
C VAL A 109 21.13 -2.72 1.00
N LYS A 110 20.31 -2.22 1.93
CA LYS A 110 20.58 -0.96 2.65
C LYS A 110 21.80 -1.06 3.56
N LYS A 111 21.99 -2.22 4.22
CA LYS A 111 23.14 -2.50 5.10
C LYS A 111 24.44 -2.64 4.31
N ALA A 112 24.39 -3.30 3.13
CA ALA A 112 25.55 -3.44 2.25
C ALA A 112 26.02 -2.09 1.67
N GLY A 113 25.08 -1.21 1.29
CA GLY A 113 25.40 0.16 0.84
C GLY A 113 26.06 0.99 1.95
N ALA A 114 25.44 1.04 3.13
CA ALA A 114 25.98 1.82 4.25
C ALA A 114 27.37 1.34 4.73
N LEU A 115 27.64 0.04 4.67
CA LEU A 115 28.97 -0.51 4.99
C LEU A 115 30.00 -0.13 3.92
N LYS A 116 29.63 -0.16 2.64
CA LYS A 116 30.51 0.24 1.53
C LYS A 116 30.89 1.73 1.61
N ASP A 117 29.94 2.58 1.94
CA ASP A 117 30.17 4.03 2.07
C ASP A 117 31.10 4.33 3.25
N SER A 118 30.92 3.66 4.39
CA SER A 118 31.80 3.82 5.56
C SER A 118 33.22 3.31 5.34
N ILE A 119 33.40 2.24 4.55
CA ILE A 119 34.73 1.77 4.14
C ILE A 119 35.39 2.77 3.19
N THR A 120 34.62 3.33 2.24
CA THR A 120 35.14 4.29 1.27
C THR A 120 35.62 5.57 1.95
N ASP A 121 34.85 6.11 2.91
CA ASP A 121 35.24 7.29 3.69
C ASP A 121 36.55 7.06 4.47
N LYS A 122 36.70 5.90 5.12
CA LYS A 122 37.95 5.57 5.83
C LYS A 122 39.16 5.45 4.92
N VAL A 123 38.98 4.98 3.68
CA VAL A 123 40.07 4.86 2.71
C VAL A 123 40.45 6.25 2.17
N VAL A 124 39.48 7.11 1.90
CA VAL A 124 39.73 8.50 1.47
C VAL A 124 40.47 9.28 2.54
N ASP A 125 40.02 9.21 3.79
CA ASP A 125 40.64 9.91 4.92
C ASP A 125 42.09 9.46 5.15
N LYS A 126 42.34 8.15 5.09
CA LYS A 126 43.69 7.59 5.27
C LYS A 126 44.64 7.97 4.12
N ASN A 127 44.14 8.07 2.89
CA ASN A 127 44.95 8.50 1.75
C ASN A 127 45.20 10.02 1.76
N ALA A 128 44.26 10.82 2.26
CA ALA A 128 44.44 12.27 2.40
C ALA A 128 45.52 12.61 3.44
N VAL A 129 45.56 11.88 4.55
CA VAL A 129 46.62 12.01 5.57
C VAL A 129 47.99 11.63 4.99
N CYS A 130 48.07 10.59 4.16
CA CYS A 130 49.32 10.12 3.58
C CYS A 130 49.89 11.02 2.46
N LEU A 131 49.12 11.97 1.92
CA LEU A 131 49.57 12.92 0.89
C LEU A 131 50.05 14.26 1.48
N ALA A 132 49.82 14.47 2.78
CA ALA A 132 50.20 15.70 3.50
C ALA A 132 51.55 15.57 4.23
N GLU A 133 52.13 14.37 4.26
CA GLU A 133 53.50 14.06 4.72
C GLU A 133 54.45 13.92 3.53
#